data_AF-A0A4Y2PH09-F1
#
_entry.id   AF-A0A4Y2PH09-F1
#
_cell.length_a   1.000
_cell.length_b   1.000
_cell.length_c   1.000
_cell.angle_alpha   90.00
_cell.angle_beta   90.00
_cell.angle_gamma   90.00
#
_symmetry.space_group_name_H-M   'P 1'
#
loop_
_entity.id
_entity.type
_entity.pdbx_description
1 polymer ?
#
loop_
_entity_poly.entity_id
_entity_poly.type
_entity_poly.pdbx_seq_one_letter_code
_entity_poly.pdbx_strand_id
1 'polypeptide(L)'
;MKRASSESASSATPAKKPLTFNNTGGFTADSIPQHHYYVGEDNYAVISDFRDVLNVHIRKFKTNENGRIFPTKNGVSFSPYVWESLVTEMDNSSLPSETGKVLIVRDTLFLTSAWIENVRYVSLQRYVTKQDFSRQFLPSMCLLSETEWNQLQCIRKKTSESWKSLMFNNFLKKKIILEVSSLSPRTNLQVELSDVEMVLSMSLPELLADNIKSRIDDVLVCKGCLENQTNQLGHECVTMNFESRHSLYGDLAILSIDIELLVKEFVEKSMQMLNYINETFLNNLNVVLLVKKCL
;
A
#
# COMPACT_ATOMS: atom_id res chain seq x y z
N MET A 1 -59.10 -10.85 33.75
CA MET A 1 -57.63 -10.95 33.86
C MET A 1 -57.00 -10.29 32.64
N LYS A 2 -56.14 -9.29 32.87
CA LYS A 2 -55.56 -8.41 31.84
C LYS A 2 -54.46 -9.15 31.06
N ARG A 3 -54.47 -8.96 29.73
CA ARG A 3 -53.47 -9.42 28.77
C ARG A 3 -52.23 -8.51 28.91
N ALA A 4 -51.09 -9.06 29.31
CA ALA A 4 -49.83 -8.32 29.32
C ALA A 4 -49.28 -8.26 27.89
N SER A 5 -49.15 -7.04 27.37
CA SER A 5 -48.43 -6.70 26.15
C SER A 5 -46.94 -6.73 26.47
N SER A 6 -46.15 -7.53 25.75
CA SER A 6 -44.70 -7.50 25.82
C SER A 6 -44.18 -6.50 24.78
N GLU A 7 -43.71 -5.35 25.25
CA GLU A 7 -42.95 -4.38 24.47
C GLU A 7 -41.67 -5.05 23.93
N SER A 8 -41.54 -5.05 22.60
CA SER A 8 -40.29 -5.38 21.91
C SER A 8 -39.36 -4.17 22.04
N ALA A 9 -38.33 -4.31 22.86
CA ALA A 9 -37.25 -3.34 22.96
C ALA A 9 -36.48 -3.30 21.62
N SER A 10 -36.79 -2.32 20.79
CA SER A 10 -36.01 -1.97 19.61
C SER A 10 -34.67 -1.38 20.07
N SER A 11 -33.64 -2.22 20.18
CA SER A 11 -32.27 -1.73 20.32
C SER A 11 -31.84 -1.13 18.99
N ALA A 12 -31.96 0.20 18.86
CA ALA A 12 -31.42 0.93 17.74
C ALA A 12 -29.89 0.73 17.71
N THR A 13 -29.42 -0.09 16.77
CA THR A 13 -28.01 -0.27 16.46
C THR A 13 -27.42 1.10 16.10
N PRO A 14 -26.32 1.55 16.74
CA PRO A 14 -25.72 2.83 16.40
C PRO A 14 -25.29 2.81 14.94
N ALA A 15 -25.81 3.77 14.16
CA ALA A 15 -25.39 4.00 12.79
C ALA A 15 -23.86 4.11 12.75
N LYS A 16 -23.20 3.21 12.01
CA LYS A 16 -21.75 3.30 11.74
C LYS A 16 -21.48 4.67 11.12
N LYS A 17 -20.82 5.55 11.89
CA LYS A 17 -20.35 6.84 11.41
C LYS A 17 -19.54 6.65 10.12
N PRO A 18 -19.70 7.52 9.11
CA PRO A 18 -18.89 7.46 7.90
C PRO A 18 -17.41 7.56 8.28
N LEU A 19 -16.59 6.69 7.70
CA LEU A 19 -15.15 6.67 7.85
C LEU A 19 -14.55 7.97 7.29
N THR A 20 -14.36 8.96 8.14
CA THR A 20 -13.63 10.19 7.84
C THR A 20 -12.14 9.88 7.81
N PHE A 21 -11.51 10.11 6.66
CA PHE A 21 -10.07 10.19 6.50
C PHE A 21 -9.59 11.44 7.25
N ASN A 22 -8.68 11.28 8.22
CA ASN A 22 -8.22 12.37 9.09
C ASN A 22 -7.19 13.30 8.41
N ASN A 23 -7.52 13.87 7.27
CA ASN A 23 -6.94 15.14 6.82
C ASN A 23 -8.02 16.22 7.02
N THR A 24 -8.23 16.61 8.27
CA THR A 24 -9.28 17.54 8.70
C THR A 24 -9.19 18.93 8.06
N GLY A 25 -8.08 19.23 7.35
CA GLY A 25 -7.82 20.53 6.74
C GLY A 25 -8.32 20.71 5.31
N GLY A 26 -8.54 19.64 4.53
CA GLY A 26 -8.56 19.77 3.07
C GLY A 26 -7.26 20.41 2.53
N PHE A 27 -7.13 20.56 1.22
CA PHE A 27 -6.00 21.31 0.62
C PHE A 27 -6.49 22.22 -0.51
N THR A 28 -5.69 23.19 -0.95
CA THR A 28 -6.05 24.02 -2.12
C THR A 28 -5.25 23.57 -3.35
N ALA A 29 -5.67 24.00 -4.53
CA ALA A 29 -4.96 23.69 -5.78
C ALA A 29 -3.49 24.17 -5.77
N ASP A 30 -3.20 25.26 -5.05
CA ASP A 30 -1.85 25.82 -4.92
C ASP A 30 -0.99 25.06 -3.88
N SER A 31 -1.60 24.21 -3.06
CA SER A 31 -0.94 23.53 -1.93
C SER A 31 -1.23 22.04 -1.91
N ILE A 32 -1.03 21.36 -3.04
CA ILE A 32 -1.24 19.91 -3.14
C ILE A 32 -0.29 19.18 -2.18
N PRO A 33 -0.79 18.36 -1.24
CA PRO A 33 0.07 17.67 -0.28
C PRO A 33 1.01 16.68 -0.96
N GLN A 34 2.09 16.34 -0.26
CA GLN A 34 2.98 15.28 -0.71
C GLN A 34 2.20 13.98 -0.93
N HIS A 35 2.65 13.19 -1.92
CA HIS A 35 2.03 11.92 -2.30
C HIS A 35 0.60 12.02 -2.84
N HIS A 36 0.12 13.23 -3.18
CA HIS A 36 -1.11 13.45 -3.93
C HIS A 36 -0.76 13.82 -5.37
N TYR A 37 -1.31 13.06 -6.32
CA TYR A 37 -1.04 13.22 -7.74
C TYR A 37 -2.35 13.45 -8.48
N TYR A 38 -2.41 14.57 -9.19
CA TYR A 38 -3.55 14.91 -10.01
C TYR A 38 -3.66 13.96 -11.21
N VAL A 39 -4.85 13.39 -11.39
CA VAL A 39 -5.18 12.45 -12.48
C VAL A 39 -6.03 13.12 -13.55
N GLY A 40 -6.87 14.09 -13.18
CA GLY A 40 -7.75 14.82 -14.10
C GLY A 40 -9.09 15.13 -13.45
N GLU A 41 -9.79 16.15 -13.94
CA GLU A 41 -11.01 16.72 -13.34
C GLU A 41 -10.90 16.91 -11.82
N ASP A 42 -11.50 16.02 -11.02
CA ASP A 42 -11.36 16.01 -9.56
C ASP A 42 -10.73 14.71 -9.04
N ASN A 43 -10.16 13.87 -9.89
CA ASN A 43 -9.54 12.61 -9.53
C ASN A 43 -8.08 12.79 -9.13
N TYR A 44 -7.69 12.12 -8.04
CA TYR A 44 -6.32 12.06 -7.55
C TYR A 44 -5.90 10.62 -7.25
N ALA A 45 -4.64 10.31 -7.53
CA ALA A 45 -3.93 9.18 -6.97
C ALA A 45 -3.21 9.62 -5.69
N VAL A 46 -3.47 8.93 -4.57
CA VAL A 46 -2.97 9.33 -3.25
C VAL A 46 -2.38 8.13 -2.54
N ILE A 47 -1.17 8.28 -2.00
CA ILE A 47 -0.58 7.30 -1.10
C ILE A 47 -0.85 7.77 0.34
N SER A 48 -1.40 6.88 1.17
CA SER A 48 -1.72 7.18 2.56
C SER A 48 -1.39 6.02 3.48
N ASP A 49 -0.92 6.32 4.68
CA ASP A 49 -0.69 5.39 5.79
C ASP A 49 -1.78 5.47 6.88
N PHE A 50 -2.97 5.95 6.50
CA PHE A 50 -4.07 6.17 7.43
C PHE A 50 -4.45 4.92 8.21
N ARG A 51 -4.64 5.07 9.53
CA ARG A 51 -4.91 3.98 10.48
C ARG A 51 -3.84 2.89 10.48
N ASP A 52 -2.60 3.31 10.28
CA ASP A 52 -1.44 2.43 10.30
C ASP A 52 -1.48 1.35 9.20
N VAL A 53 -2.15 1.66 8.08
CA VAL A 53 -2.20 0.81 6.89
C VAL A 53 -1.83 1.64 5.66
N LEU A 54 -0.75 1.25 5.01
CA LEU A 54 -0.31 1.84 3.75
C LEU A 54 -1.22 1.40 2.59
N ASN A 55 -1.84 2.36 1.92
CA ASN A 55 -2.72 2.15 0.77
C ASN A 55 -2.46 3.16 -0.34
N VAL A 56 -2.72 2.72 -1.57
CA VAL A 56 -2.86 3.57 -2.74
C VAL A 56 -4.35 3.79 -2.98
N HIS A 57 -4.73 5.05 -3.13
CA HIS A 57 -6.09 5.49 -3.40
C HIS A 57 -6.15 6.08 -4.81
N ILE A 58 -7.17 5.72 -5.57
CA ILE A 58 -7.57 6.45 -6.79
C ILE A 58 -8.99 6.93 -6.52
N ARG A 59 -9.16 8.24 -6.36
CA ARG A 59 -10.36 8.78 -5.74
C ARG A 59 -10.72 10.13 -6.30
N LYS A 60 -12.03 10.35 -6.45
CA LYS A 60 -12.61 11.66 -6.76
C LYS A 60 -12.64 12.51 -5.51
N PHE A 61 -12.24 13.76 -5.65
CA PHE A 61 -12.29 14.79 -4.64
C PHE A 61 -13.40 15.77 -4.99
N LYS A 62 -13.70 16.66 -4.06
CA LYS A 62 -14.63 17.76 -4.25
C LYS A 62 -14.03 19.02 -3.69
N THR A 63 -14.23 20.13 -4.39
CA THR A 63 -13.85 21.45 -3.92
C THR A 63 -15.06 22.09 -3.24
N ASN A 64 -14.88 22.61 -2.04
CA ASN A 64 -15.94 23.37 -1.36
C ASN A 64 -15.93 24.84 -1.78
N GLU A 65 -16.89 25.62 -1.27
CA GLU A 65 -17.04 27.06 -1.54
C GLU A 65 -15.79 27.88 -1.19
N ASN A 66 -14.98 27.40 -0.23
CA ASN A 66 -13.75 28.04 0.19
C ASN A 66 -12.52 27.59 -0.63
N GLY A 67 -12.71 26.90 -1.76
CA GLY A 67 -11.62 26.41 -2.60
C GLY A 67 -10.84 25.23 -1.99
N ARG A 68 -11.33 24.63 -0.89
CA ARG A 68 -10.68 23.48 -0.25
C ARG A 68 -11.16 22.17 -0.84
N ILE A 69 -10.21 21.31 -1.15
CA ILE A 69 -10.34 20.02 -1.82
C ILE A 69 -10.42 18.91 -0.76
N PHE A 70 -11.44 18.05 -0.84
CA PHE A 70 -11.70 16.95 0.09
C PHE A 70 -12.01 15.64 -0.63
N PRO A 71 -11.57 14.49 -0.10
CA PRO A 71 -11.88 13.20 -0.72
C PRO A 71 -13.37 12.89 -0.65
N THR A 72 -13.92 12.27 -1.68
CA THR A 72 -15.30 11.74 -1.70
C THR A 72 -15.33 10.24 -1.40
N LYS A 73 -16.52 9.63 -1.38
CA LYS A 73 -16.66 8.16 -1.30
C LYS A 73 -16.37 7.47 -2.65
N ASN A 74 -16.41 8.21 -3.76
CA ASN A 74 -16.18 7.69 -5.10
C ASN A 74 -14.69 7.53 -5.34
N GLY A 75 -14.23 6.29 -5.36
CA GLY A 75 -12.82 5.97 -5.42
C GLY A 75 -12.53 4.58 -4.90
N VAL A 76 -11.44 3.99 -5.35
CA VAL A 76 -10.94 2.71 -4.87
C VAL A 76 -9.70 2.91 -4.00
N SER A 77 -9.43 1.93 -3.13
CA SER A 77 -8.22 1.91 -2.31
C SER A 77 -7.74 0.50 -2.14
N PHE A 78 -6.45 0.27 -2.36
CA PHE A 78 -5.85 -1.06 -2.32
C PHE A 78 -4.40 -0.98 -1.86
N SER A 79 -3.81 -2.11 -1.52
CA SER A 79 -2.43 -2.15 -1.04
C SER A 79 -1.44 -1.80 -2.15
N PRO A 80 -0.22 -1.35 -1.80
CA PRO A 80 0.87 -1.19 -2.76
C PRO A 80 1.13 -2.44 -3.63
N TYR A 81 0.86 -3.64 -3.11
CA TYR A 81 0.99 -4.88 -3.86
C TYR A 81 0.02 -4.97 -5.05
N VAL A 82 -1.23 -4.60 -4.83
CA VAL A 82 -2.24 -4.52 -5.90
C VAL A 82 -1.91 -3.38 -6.87
N TRP A 83 -1.34 -2.28 -6.36
CA TRP A 83 -0.87 -1.17 -7.20
C TRP A 83 0.23 -1.61 -8.17
N GLU A 84 1.33 -2.22 -7.71
CA GLU A 84 2.40 -2.64 -8.62
C GLU A 84 1.92 -3.68 -9.63
N SER A 85 1.02 -4.57 -9.21
CA SER A 85 0.39 -5.52 -10.13
C SER A 85 -0.44 -4.82 -11.21
N LEU A 86 -1.14 -3.74 -10.85
CA LEU A 86 -1.86 -2.90 -11.81
C LEU A 86 -0.89 -2.15 -12.74
N VAL A 87 0.26 -1.69 -12.24
CA VAL A 87 1.31 -1.05 -13.05
C VAL A 87 1.82 -2.00 -14.14
N THR A 88 2.08 -3.27 -13.80
CA THR A 88 2.47 -4.29 -14.78
C THR A 88 1.41 -4.46 -15.88
N GLU A 89 0.13 -4.49 -15.50
CA GLU A 89 -0.97 -4.59 -16.48
C GLU A 89 -1.08 -3.35 -17.36
N MET A 90 -0.81 -2.15 -16.81
CA MET A 90 -0.75 -0.90 -17.59
C MET A 90 0.40 -0.92 -18.62
N ASP A 91 1.54 -1.52 -18.28
CA ASP A 91 2.68 -1.65 -19.20
C ASP A 91 2.38 -2.65 -20.34
N ASN A 92 1.59 -3.68 -20.05
CA ASN A 92 1.25 -4.75 -20.99
C ASN A 92 0.03 -4.44 -21.88
N SER A 93 -0.80 -3.44 -21.55
CA SER A 93 -2.06 -3.17 -22.24
C SER A 93 -2.41 -1.68 -22.26
N SER A 94 -2.65 -1.14 -23.45
CA SER A 94 -3.29 0.18 -23.63
C SER A 94 -4.81 0.06 -23.42
N LEU A 95 -5.26 0.46 -22.22
CA LEU A 95 -6.66 0.46 -21.77
C LEU A 95 -7.32 -0.94 -21.76
N PRO A 96 -8.40 -1.16 -21.00
CA PRO A 96 -9.24 -2.32 -21.29
C PRO A 96 -9.67 -2.22 -22.77
N SER A 97 -9.55 -3.31 -23.53
CA SER A 97 -9.77 -3.31 -24.99
C SER A 97 -11.22 -2.98 -25.36
N GLU A 98 -11.45 -2.46 -26.57
CA GLU A 98 -12.81 -2.23 -27.12
C GLU A 98 -13.69 -3.49 -27.09
N THR A 99 -13.05 -4.67 -27.06
CA THR A 99 -13.69 -5.97 -27.01
C THR A 99 -14.35 -6.32 -25.67
N GLY A 100 -14.45 -5.38 -24.72
CA GLY A 100 -15.10 -5.62 -23.43
C GLY A 100 -14.28 -6.51 -22.48
N LYS A 101 -12.96 -6.57 -22.68
CA LYS A 101 -12.06 -7.36 -21.83
C LYS A 101 -12.14 -6.86 -20.39
N VAL A 102 -12.33 -7.81 -19.49
CA VAL A 102 -12.28 -7.62 -18.05
C VAL A 102 -10.86 -7.92 -17.58
N LEU A 103 -10.30 -7.06 -16.74
CA LEU A 103 -9.03 -7.29 -16.08
C LEU A 103 -9.27 -7.47 -14.58
N ILE A 104 -8.69 -8.53 -14.02
CA ILE A 104 -8.72 -8.82 -12.58
C ILE A 104 -7.29 -8.77 -12.07
N VAL A 105 -7.01 -7.85 -11.17
CA VAL A 105 -5.70 -7.69 -10.55
C VAL A 105 -5.73 -8.29 -9.15
N ARG A 106 -4.89 -9.32 -8.95
CA ARG A 106 -4.68 -10.01 -7.66
C ARG A 106 -5.97 -10.38 -6.94
N ASP A 107 -6.97 -10.86 -7.68
CA ASP A 107 -8.28 -11.29 -7.19
C ASP A 107 -9.03 -10.28 -6.29
N THR A 108 -8.72 -8.99 -6.40
CA THR A 108 -9.28 -7.96 -5.50
C THR A 108 -9.69 -6.68 -6.19
N LEU A 109 -9.05 -6.34 -7.31
CA LEU A 109 -9.36 -5.16 -8.11
C LEU A 109 -9.85 -5.60 -9.48
N PHE A 110 -11.00 -5.07 -9.86
CA PHE A 110 -11.72 -5.39 -11.08
C PHE A 110 -11.72 -4.13 -11.97
N LEU A 111 -11.24 -4.29 -13.20
CA LEU A 111 -11.19 -3.23 -14.20
C LEU A 111 -12.04 -3.61 -15.41
N THR A 112 -12.92 -2.70 -15.81
CA THR A 112 -13.78 -2.88 -16.99
C THR A 112 -13.94 -1.59 -17.76
N SER A 113 -14.30 -1.72 -19.04
CA SER A 113 -14.84 -0.57 -19.79
C SER A 113 -16.27 -0.29 -19.34
N ALA A 114 -16.58 0.97 -19.06
CA ALA A 114 -17.92 1.47 -18.81
C ALA A 114 -18.26 2.56 -19.82
N TRP A 115 -19.54 2.66 -20.18
CA TRP A 115 -20.04 3.66 -21.13
C TRP A 115 -21.10 4.52 -20.43
N ILE A 116 -20.89 5.83 -20.42
CA ILE A 116 -21.83 6.81 -19.85
C ILE A 116 -22.02 7.88 -20.91
N GLU A 117 -23.26 8.08 -21.38
CA GLU A 117 -23.59 9.10 -22.38
C GLU A 117 -22.71 9.02 -23.64
N ASN A 118 -22.41 7.80 -24.11
CA ASN A 118 -21.49 7.50 -25.23
C ASN A 118 -20.02 7.86 -25.00
N VAL A 119 -19.64 8.25 -23.78
CA VAL A 119 -18.26 8.46 -23.36
C VAL A 119 -17.76 7.20 -22.67
N ARG A 120 -16.54 6.80 -23.00
CA ARG A 120 -15.89 5.61 -22.47
C ARG A 120 -15.08 5.92 -21.22
N TYR A 121 -15.23 5.06 -20.21
CA TYR A 121 -14.52 5.14 -18.94
C TYR A 121 -13.86 3.79 -18.61
N VAL A 122 -12.75 3.85 -17.88
CA VAL A 122 -12.21 2.72 -17.12
C VAL A 122 -12.88 2.73 -15.74
N SER A 123 -13.64 1.69 -15.47
CA SER A 123 -14.21 1.45 -14.14
C SER A 123 -13.25 0.62 -13.32
N LEU A 124 -12.85 1.13 -12.16
CA LEU A 124 -12.10 0.42 -11.14
C LEU A 124 -13.04 0.13 -9.98
N GLN A 125 -13.18 -1.14 -9.61
CA GLN A 125 -14.00 -1.55 -8.50
C GLN A 125 -13.33 -2.67 -7.71
N ARG A 126 -13.42 -2.61 -6.38
CA ARG A 126 -12.93 -3.69 -5.54
C ARG A 126 -14.01 -4.74 -5.32
N TYR A 127 -13.58 -5.97 -5.13
CA TYR A 127 -14.43 -7.02 -4.60
C TYR A 127 -13.71 -7.78 -3.49
N VAL A 128 -14.49 -8.49 -2.69
CA VAL A 128 -13.99 -9.34 -1.60
C VAL A 128 -14.54 -10.75 -1.78
N THR A 129 -13.69 -11.73 -1.50
CA THR A 129 -14.10 -13.13 -1.37
C THR A 129 -14.41 -13.40 0.09
N LYS A 130 -15.62 -13.87 0.37
CA LYS A 130 -16.07 -14.23 1.71
C LYS A 130 -15.59 -15.64 2.08
N GLN A 131 -15.77 -16.01 3.35
CA GLN A 131 -15.40 -17.35 3.85
C GLN A 131 -16.16 -18.49 3.16
N ASP A 132 -17.38 -18.22 2.66
CA ASP A 132 -18.17 -19.15 1.86
C ASP A 132 -17.77 -19.16 0.37
N PHE A 133 -16.61 -18.58 0.04
CA PHE A 133 -16.07 -18.39 -1.31
C PHE A 133 -16.93 -17.51 -2.25
N SER A 134 -18.03 -16.93 -1.75
CA SER A 134 -18.81 -15.99 -2.54
C SER A 134 -18.03 -14.69 -2.75
N ARG A 135 -18.18 -14.08 -3.92
CA ARG A 135 -17.55 -12.81 -4.27
C ARG A 135 -18.57 -11.69 -4.20
N GLN A 136 -18.22 -10.60 -3.53
CA GLN A 136 -19.07 -9.42 -3.41
C GLN A 136 -18.30 -8.17 -3.81
N PHE A 137 -18.85 -7.41 -4.76
CA PHE A 137 -18.34 -6.08 -5.10
C PHE A 137 -18.55 -5.11 -3.94
N LEU A 138 -17.50 -4.33 -3.67
CA LEU A 138 -17.58 -3.19 -2.77
C LEU A 138 -18.32 -2.05 -3.46
N PRO A 139 -19.09 -1.25 -2.71
CA PRO A 139 -19.85 -0.14 -3.28
C PRO A 139 -18.96 0.98 -3.85
N SER A 140 -17.70 1.02 -3.43
CA SER A 140 -16.74 2.03 -3.87
C SER A 140 -16.24 1.72 -5.28
N MET A 141 -16.53 2.64 -6.20
CA MET A 141 -16.13 2.60 -7.61
C MET A 141 -15.40 3.89 -7.97
N CYS A 142 -14.43 3.79 -8.87
CA CYS A 142 -13.78 4.93 -9.51
C CYS A 142 -13.99 4.80 -11.02
N LEU A 143 -14.39 5.90 -11.67
CA LEU A 143 -14.50 5.99 -13.12
C LEU A 143 -13.46 6.98 -13.58
N LEU A 144 -12.63 6.56 -14.54
CA LEU A 144 -11.62 7.40 -15.16
C LEU A 144 -11.91 7.48 -16.65
N SER A 145 -12.00 8.68 -17.20
CA SER A 145 -12.02 8.89 -18.65
C SER A 145 -10.72 8.38 -19.29
N GLU A 146 -10.69 8.31 -20.62
CA GLU A 146 -9.48 7.92 -21.34
C GLU A 146 -8.29 8.83 -21.02
N THR A 147 -8.51 10.14 -20.92
CA THR A 147 -7.46 11.12 -20.58
C THR A 147 -6.97 10.95 -19.14
N GLU A 148 -7.88 10.72 -18.20
CA GLU A 148 -7.54 10.43 -16.80
C GLU A 148 -6.78 9.11 -16.65
N TRP A 149 -7.18 8.07 -17.38
CA TRP A 149 -6.45 6.80 -17.39
C TRP A 149 -5.04 6.94 -17.97
N ASN A 150 -4.89 7.69 -19.06
CA ASN A 150 -3.58 7.99 -19.64
C ASN A 150 -2.71 8.80 -18.67
N GLN A 151 -3.29 9.77 -17.98
CA GLN A 151 -2.58 10.52 -16.95
C GLN A 151 -2.17 9.63 -15.77
N LEU A 152 -3.05 8.72 -15.32
CA LEU A 152 -2.73 7.74 -14.27
C LEU A 152 -1.55 6.87 -14.68
N GLN A 153 -1.51 6.41 -15.94
CA GLN A 153 -0.36 5.70 -16.48
C GLN A 153 0.89 6.58 -16.46
N CYS A 154 0.83 7.85 -16.85
CA CYS A 154 1.99 8.76 -16.83
C CYS A 154 2.58 8.93 -15.42
N ILE A 155 1.74 9.02 -14.38
CA ILE A 155 2.18 9.20 -12.99
C ILE A 155 2.53 7.89 -12.28
N ARG A 156 2.41 6.73 -12.95
CA ARG A 156 2.44 5.42 -12.29
C ARG A 156 3.75 5.17 -11.54
N LYS A 157 4.90 5.44 -12.20
CA LYS A 157 6.24 5.26 -11.61
C LYS A 157 6.46 6.18 -10.41
N LYS A 158 6.01 7.44 -10.49
CA LYS A 158 6.10 8.41 -9.40
C LYS A 158 5.25 7.99 -8.19
N THR A 159 4.10 7.36 -8.44
CA THR A 159 3.24 6.78 -7.40
C THR A 159 3.90 5.58 -6.75
N SER A 160 4.54 4.71 -7.56
CA SER A 160 5.34 3.57 -7.08
C SER A 160 6.50 4.00 -6.19
N GLU A 161 7.28 5.00 -6.60
CA GLU A 161 8.35 5.57 -5.78
C GLU A 161 7.84 6.18 -4.47
N SER A 162 6.65 6.80 -4.52
CA SER A 162 6.05 7.43 -3.35
C SER A 162 5.67 6.46 -2.25
N TRP A 163 5.03 5.34 -2.57
CA TRP A 163 4.69 4.39 -1.52
C TRP A 163 5.95 3.74 -0.94
N LYS A 164 6.99 3.48 -1.75
CA LYS A 164 8.29 2.98 -1.25
C LYS A 164 8.90 3.98 -0.27
N SER A 165 8.94 5.26 -0.66
CA SER A 165 9.43 6.33 0.20
C SER A 165 8.62 6.46 1.48
N LEU A 166 7.29 6.41 1.41
CA LEU A 166 6.42 6.52 2.58
C LEU A 166 6.55 5.30 3.52
N MET A 167 6.61 4.09 2.95
CA MET A 167 6.77 2.82 3.67
C MET A 167 8.05 2.81 4.49
N PHE A 168 9.18 3.11 3.86
CA PHE A 168 10.49 2.99 4.49
C PHE A 168 10.92 4.22 5.29
N ASN A 169 10.28 5.36 5.07
CA ASN A 169 10.53 6.54 5.89
C ASN A 169 9.54 6.60 7.06
N ASN A 170 8.48 7.38 6.95
CA ASN A 170 7.62 7.70 8.09
C ASN A 170 6.89 6.47 8.64
N PHE A 171 6.43 5.55 7.79
CA PHE A 171 5.63 4.41 8.22
C PHE A 171 6.44 3.42 9.06
N LEU A 172 7.59 2.96 8.56
CA LEU A 172 8.48 2.06 9.31
C LEU A 172 8.98 2.70 10.60
N LYS A 173 9.41 3.98 10.57
CA LYS A 173 9.85 4.70 11.77
C LYS A 173 8.76 4.75 12.84
N LYS A 174 7.52 5.07 12.44
CA LYS A 174 6.37 5.07 13.34
C LYS A 174 6.12 3.70 13.95
N LYS A 175 6.21 2.63 13.16
CA LYS A 175 6.05 1.25 13.65
C LYS A 175 7.13 0.88 14.66
N ILE A 176 8.40 1.21 14.39
CA ILE A 176 9.51 1.00 15.33
C ILE A 176 9.24 1.73 16.65
N ILE A 177 8.88 3.02 16.62
CA ILE A 177 8.61 3.79 17.85
C ILE A 177 7.44 3.19 18.63
N LEU A 178 6.37 2.77 17.94
CA LEU A 178 5.22 2.13 18.59
C LEU A 178 5.62 0.82 19.29
N GLU A 179 6.42 -0.01 18.63
CA GLU A 179 6.90 -1.27 19.21
C GLU A 179 7.83 -1.01 20.40
N VAL A 180 8.81 -0.11 20.27
CA VAL A 180 9.72 0.26 21.38
C VAL A 180 8.93 0.81 22.56
N SER A 181 7.93 1.65 22.32
CA SER A 181 7.08 2.24 23.37
C SER A 181 6.18 1.22 24.06
N SER A 182 5.92 0.07 23.42
CA SER A 182 5.15 -1.01 24.01
C SER A 182 5.96 -1.83 25.04
N LEU A 183 7.28 -1.68 25.03
CA LEU A 183 8.20 -2.40 25.90
C LEU A 183 8.57 -1.59 27.15
N SER A 184 8.86 -2.30 28.25
CA SER A 184 9.25 -1.65 29.50
C SER A 184 10.65 -1.03 29.41
N PRO A 185 10.90 0.15 30.00
CA PRO A 185 12.23 0.74 30.09
C PRO A 185 13.22 -0.23 30.74
N ARG A 186 14.39 -0.42 30.12
CA ARG A 186 15.44 -1.30 30.64
C ARG A 186 16.70 -0.50 31.02
N THR A 187 17.49 -1.07 31.94
CA THR A 187 18.80 -0.53 32.30
C THR A 187 19.73 -0.61 31.08
N ASN A 188 20.30 0.52 30.67
CA ASN A 188 21.20 0.59 29.53
C ASN A 188 22.50 -0.19 29.76
N LEU A 189 23.03 -0.77 28.68
CA LEU A 189 24.46 -1.07 28.62
C LEU A 189 25.23 0.27 28.68
N GLN A 190 26.22 0.41 29.56
CA GLN A 190 27.12 1.56 29.54
C GLN A 190 28.07 1.41 28.35
N VAL A 191 27.68 1.96 27.21
CA VAL A 191 28.45 1.97 25.95
C VAL A 191 28.44 3.39 25.40
N GLU A 192 29.49 3.75 24.65
CA GLU A 192 29.55 5.05 23.99
C GLU A 192 28.39 5.19 22.99
N LEU A 193 27.78 6.38 22.94
CA LEU A 193 26.62 6.65 22.10
C LEU A 193 26.92 6.39 20.62
N SER A 194 28.12 6.74 20.16
CA SER A 194 28.57 6.51 18.77
C SER A 194 28.60 5.04 18.38
N ASP A 195 29.04 4.16 19.29
CA ASP A 195 29.10 2.72 19.04
C ASP A 195 27.69 2.13 18.95
N VAL A 196 26.78 2.57 19.84
CA VAL A 196 25.37 2.15 19.82
C VAL A 196 24.69 2.62 18.53
N GLU A 197 24.86 3.88 18.14
CA GLU A 197 24.29 4.41 16.90
C GLU A 197 24.82 3.66 15.68
N MET A 198 26.11 3.32 15.65
CA MET A 198 26.71 2.53 14.57
C MET A 198 26.08 1.14 14.48
N VAL A 199 25.98 0.41 15.59
CA VAL A 199 25.40 -0.94 15.64
C VAL A 199 23.94 -0.91 15.19
N LEU A 200 23.12 0.01 15.73
CA LEU A 200 21.71 0.14 15.36
C LEU A 200 21.56 0.53 13.88
N SER A 201 22.43 1.40 13.36
CA SER A 201 22.41 1.84 11.96
C SER A 201 22.79 0.74 10.97
N MET A 202 23.55 -0.26 11.40
CA MET A 202 23.89 -1.44 10.57
C MET A 202 22.84 -2.54 10.70
N SER A 203 22.26 -2.73 11.90
CA SER A 203 21.35 -3.84 12.18
C SER A 203 20.04 -3.76 11.40
N LEU A 204 19.41 -2.59 11.31
CA LEU A 204 18.14 -2.44 10.57
C LEU A 204 18.30 -2.73 9.06
N PRO A 205 19.32 -2.17 8.36
CA PRO A 205 19.60 -2.52 6.96
C PRO A 205 19.93 -3.99 6.74
N GLU A 206 20.72 -4.61 7.61
CA GLU A 206 21.04 -6.04 7.50
C GLU A 206 19.77 -6.89 7.60
N LEU A 207 18.91 -6.59 8.58
CA LEU A 207 17.64 -7.29 8.74
C LEU A 207 16.72 -7.10 7.53
N LEU A 208 16.64 -5.88 7.00
CA LEU A 208 15.91 -5.58 5.78
C LEU A 208 16.46 -6.36 4.58
N ALA A 209 17.78 -6.40 4.41
CA ALA A 209 18.44 -7.11 3.33
C ALA A 209 18.17 -8.62 3.41
N ASP A 210 18.30 -9.21 4.60
CA ASP A 210 18.03 -10.62 4.84
C ASP A 210 16.57 -10.98 4.55
N ASN A 211 15.63 -10.12 4.97
CA ASN A 211 14.20 -10.32 4.75
C ASN A 211 13.85 -10.22 3.25
N ILE A 212 14.38 -9.21 2.55
CA ILE A 212 14.22 -9.06 1.09
C ILE A 212 14.81 -10.27 0.37
N LYS A 213 16.04 -10.67 0.72
CA LYS A 213 16.72 -11.80 0.09
C LYS A 213 15.94 -13.10 0.26
N SER A 214 15.51 -13.42 1.48
CA SER A 214 14.70 -14.60 1.76
C SER A 214 13.42 -14.62 0.93
N ARG A 215 12.76 -13.46 0.76
CA ARG A 215 11.52 -13.35 -0.04
C ARG A 215 11.77 -13.44 -1.53
N ILE A 216 12.88 -12.86 -2.01
CA ILE A 216 13.30 -13.04 -3.40
C ILE A 216 13.56 -14.52 -3.64
N ASP A 217 14.25 -15.22 -2.75
CA ASP A 217 14.47 -16.66 -2.84
C ASP A 217 13.14 -17.43 -2.86
N ASP A 218 12.19 -17.10 -1.97
CA ASP A 218 10.85 -17.71 -1.95
C ASP A 218 10.06 -17.47 -3.24
N VAL A 219 10.19 -16.29 -3.85
CA VAL A 219 9.52 -15.92 -5.10
C VAL A 219 10.22 -16.54 -6.32
N LEU A 220 11.55 -16.65 -6.30
CA LEU A 220 12.38 -17.28 -7.34
C LEU A 220 12.24 -18.80 -7.34
N VAL A 221 11.93 -19.41 -6.20
CA VAL A 221 11.40 -20.78 -6.13
C VAL A 221 9.94 -20.77 -6.59
N CYS A 222 9.73 -20.36 -7.84
CA CYS A 222 8.46 -20.54 -8.51
C CYS A 222 8.15 -22.05 -8.49
N LYS A 223 7.15 -22.47 -7.73
CA LYS A 223 6.66 -23.86 -7.78
C LYS A 223 6.30 -24.29 -9.21
N GLY A 224 5.89 -23.35 -10.06
CA GLY A 224 5.72 -23.60 -11.51
C GLY A 224 7.03 -23.95 -12.24
N CYS A 225 8.17 -23.36 -11.87
CA CYS A 225 9.49 -23.74 -12.41
C CYS A 225 9.95 -25.14 -11.94
N LEU A 226 9.47 -25.60 -10.78
CA LEU A 226 9.74 -26.95 -10.27
C LEU A 226 8.76 -28.00 -10.83
N GLU A 227 7.50 -27.63 -11.10
CA GLU A 227 6.43 -28.61 -11.35
C GLU A 227 5.82 -28.56 -12.78
N ASN A 228 6.00 -27.51 -13.60
CA ASN A 228 5.45 -27.48 -14.96
C ASN A 228 6.09 -26.44 -15.90
N GLN A 229 6.82 -26.92 -16.92
CA GLN A 229 7.39 -26.12 -18.02
C GLN A 229 6.34 -25.45 -18.95
N THR A 230 5.04 -25.70 -18.73
CA THR A 230 3.95 -25.20 -19.56
C THR A 230 3.26 -23.95 -19.00
N ASN A 231 3.63 -23.49 -17.80
CA ASN A 231 3.11 -22.23 -17.25
C ASN A 231 3.91 -21.05 -17.83
N GLN A 232 3.24 -20.09 -18.45
CA GLN A 232 3.85 -18.90 -19.05
C GLN A 232 4.69 -18.10 -18.04
N LEU A 233 4.28 -18.07 -16.77
CA LEU A 233 5.06 -17.48 -15.67
C LEU A 233 6.38 -18.22 -15.38
N GLY A 234 6.40 -19.55 -15.57
CA GLY A 234 7.60 -20.36 -15.44
C GLY A 234 8.59 -20.09 -16.59
N HIS A 235 8.08 -19.95 -17.81
CA HIS A 235 8.89 -19.63 -18.99
C HIS A 235 9.51 -18.23 -18.90
N GLU A 236 8.74 -17.22 -18.49
CA GLU A 236 9.22 -15.84 -18.28
C GLU A 236 10.32 -15.80 -17.20
N CYS A 237 10.15 -16.54 -16.10
CA CYS A 237 11.14 -16.67 -15.03
C CYS A 237 12.48 -17.31 -15.50
N VAL A 238 12.46 -18.20 -16.48
CA VAL A 238 13.68 -18.83 -17.02
C VAL A 238 14.39 -17.93 -18.03
N THR A 239 13.64 -17.13 -18.79
CA THR A 239 14.19 -16.29 -19.88
C THR A 239 14.73 -14.94 -19.44
N MET A 240 14.33 -14.42 -18.28
CA MET A 240 14.80 -13.11 -17.80
C MET A 240 16.22 -13.17 -17.23
N ASN A 241 17.05 -12.18 -17.56
CA ASN A 241 18.38 -12.04 -16.96
C ASN A 241 18.28 -11.76 -15.45
N PHE A 242 19.39 -11.99 -14.72
CA PHE A 242 19.41 -11.86 -13.26
C PHE A 242 18.97 -10.46 -12.78
N GLU A 243 19.43 -9.39 -13.43
CA GLU A 243 19.09 -8.01 -13.07
C GLU A 243 17.59 -7.69 -13.26
N SER A 244 17.00 -8.14 -14.37
CA SER A 244 15.57 -7.93 -14.65
C SER A 244 14.69 -8.72 -13.70
N ARG A 245 15.12 -9.95 -13.35
CA ARG A 245 14.46 -10.75 -12.32
C ARG A 245 14.56 -10.11 -10.95
N HIS A 246 15.75 -9.63 -10.58
CA HIS A 246 15.95 -8.95 -9.30
C HIS A 246 15.14 -7.66 -9.22
N SER A 247 15.05 -6.90 -10.31
CA SER A 247 14.22 -5.70 -10.37
C SER A 247 12.73 -6.01 -10.26
N LEU A 248 12.22 -7.02 -10.97
CA LEU A 248 10.80 -7.39 -10.94
C LEU A 248 10.40 -8.03 -9.60
N TYR A 249 11.20 -8.99 -9.12
CA TYR A 249 10.92 -9.73 -7.89
C TYR A 249 11.34 -8.97 -6.64
N GLY A 250 12.29 -8.05 -6.71
CA GLY A 250 12.68 -7.20 -5.59
C GLY A 250 11.56 -6.27 -5.13
N ASP A 251 10.81 -5.70 -6.09
CA ASP A 251 9.62 -4.90 -5.77
C ASP A 251 8.51 -5.76 -5.14
N LEU A 252 8.28 -6.98 -5.67
CA LEU A 252 7.31 -7.91 -5.08
C LEU A 252 7.76 -8.41 -3.70
N ALA A 253 9.06 -8.64 -3.50
CA ALA A 253 9.63 -9.03 -2.23
C ALA A 253 9.41 -7.92 -1.19
N ILE A 254 9.71 -6.67 -1.53
CA ILE A 254 9.42 -5.50 -0.70
C ILE A 254 7.94 -5.44 -0.33
N LEU A 255 7.05 -5.61 -1.31
CA LEU A 255 5.61 -5.55 -1.09
C LEU A 255 5.08 -6.67 -0.21
N SER A 256 5.82 -7.78 -0.12
CA SER A 256 5.45 -8.90 0.73
C SER A 256 5.99 -8.75 2.15
N ILE A 257 6.91 -7.81 2.43
CA ILE A 257 7.51 -7.61 3.75
C ILE A 257 6.41 -7.43 4.80
N ASP A 258 6.42 -8.33 5.79
CA ASP A 258 5.67 -8.15 7.02
C ASP A 258 6.43 -7.14 7.89
N ILE A 259 6.02 -5.87 7.80
CA ILE A 259 6.66 -4.78 8.54
C ILE A 259 6.53 -4.96 10.05
N GLU A 260 5.44 -5.57 10.52
CA GLU A 260 5.27 -5.80 11.97
C GLU A 260 6.28 -6.84 12.46
N LEU A 261 6.46 -7.93 11.71
CA LEU A 261 7.46 -8.94 12.03
C LEU A 261 8.88 -8.36 11.97
N LEU A 262 9.21 -7.62 10.90
CA LEU A 262 10.51 -6.98 10.74
C LEU A 262 10.83 -6.05 11.93
N VAL A 263 9.85 -5.25 12.35
CA VAL A 263 10.01 -4.32 13.47
C VAL A 263 10.23 -5.09 14.77
N LYS A 264 9.48 -6.16 15.02
CA LYS A 264 9.67 -7.02 16.19
C LYS A 264 11.07 -7.62 16.23
N GLU A 265 11.52 -8.21 15.12
CA GLU A 265 12.86 -8.79 15.02
C GLU A 265 13.96 -7.74 15.26
N PHE A 266 13.80 -6.53 14.71
CA PHE A 266 14.76 -5.44 14.94
C PHE A 266 14.83 -5.02 16.42
N VAL A 267 13.67 -4.85 17.04
CA VAL A 267 13.54 -4.44 18.45
C VAL A 267 14.06 -5.54 19.38
N GLU A 268 13.76 -6.81 19.10
CA GLU A 268 14.28 -7.97 19.84
C GLU A 268 15.80 -8.10 19.74
N LYS A 269 16.38 -7.96 18.53
CA LYS A 269 17.84 -7.94 18.36
C LYS A 269 18.50 -6.77 19.08
N SER A 270 17.78 -5.66 19.22
CA SER A 270 18.27 -4.42 19.84
C SER A 270 17.85 -4.24 21.30
N MET A 271 17.41 -5.30 21.97
CA MET A 271 16.77 -5.23 23.30
C MET A 271 17.62 -4.54 24.38
N GLN A 272 18.94 -4.61 24.27
CA GLN A 272 19.89 -3.98 25.22
C GLN A 272 20.11 -2.48 24.96
N MET A 273 19.69 -1.99 23.79
CA MET A 273 19.91 -0.63 23.29
C MET A 273 18.58 0.12 23.05
N LEU A 274 17.45 -0.39 23.55
CA LEU A 274 16.11 0.16 23.28
C LEU A 274 15.99 1.67 23.56
N ASN A 275 16.60 2.14 24.65
CA ASN A 275 16.49 3.56 25.03
C ASN A 275 17.19 4.51 24.04
N TYR A 276 18.03 3.98 23.14
CA TYR A 276 18.70 4.74 22.08
C TYR A 276 17.86 4.80 20.79
N ILE A 277 16.84 3.94 20.65
CA ILE A 277 15.92 3.92 19.51
C ILE A 277 14.82 4.96 19.74
N ASN A 278 15.11 6.22 19.40
CA ASN A 278 14.18 7.34 19.53
C ASN A 278 13.99 8.06 18.18
N GLU A 279 13.09 9.06 18.17
CA GLU A 279 12.80 9.82 16.94
C GLU A 279 14.04 10.49 16.35
N THR A 280 14.96 11.00 17.17
CA THR A 280 16.21 11.63 16.71
C THR A 280 17.08 10.64 15.95
N PHE A 281 17.33 9.46 16.54
CA PHE A 281 18.09 8.40 15.89
C PHE A 281 17.44 7.98 14.57
N LEU A 282 16.13 7.71 14.58
CA LEU A 282 15.39 7.30 13.38
C LEU A 282 15.37 8.39 12.30
N ASN A 283 15.35 9.67 12.67
CA ASN A 283 15.40 10.77 11.70
C ASN A 283 16.78 10.91 11.04
N ASN A 284 17.85 10.55 11.75
CA ASN A 284 19.20 10.51 11.19
C ASN A 284 19.42 9.31 10.26
N LEU A 285 18.62 8.25 10.39
CA LEU A 285 18.66 7.10 9.47
C LEU A 285 18.06 7.46 8.11
N ASN A 286 18.90 7.40 7.07
CA ASN A 286 18.44 7.46 5.69
C ASN A 286 17.96 6.08 5.21
N VAL A 287 16.82 5.64 5.74
CA VAL A 287 16.26 4.30 5.46
C VAL A 287 15.99 4.08 3.97
N VAL A 288 15.62 5.13 3.23
CA VAL A 288 15.40 5.03 1.77
C VAL A 288 16.70 4.66 1.04
N LEU A 289 17.82 5.27 1.42
CA LEU A 289 19.13 4.89 0.87
C LEU A 289 19.52 3.48 1.28
N LEU A 290 19.17 3.06 2.49
CA LEU A 290 19.47 1.71 3.00
C LEU A 290 18.73 0.65 2.19
N VAL A 291 17.44 0.83 1.93
CA VAL A 291 16.65 -0.09 1.09
C VAL A 291 17.19 -0.14 -0.34
N LYS A 292 17.63 1.00 -0.89
CA LYS A 292 18.29 1.02 -2.21
C LYS A 292 19.59 0.24 -2.26
N LYS A 293 20.26 0.01 -1.13
CA LYS A 293 21.46 -0.85 -1.06
C LYS A 293 21.11 -2.33 -0.93
N CYS A 294 19.87 -2.65 -0.53
CA CYS A 294 19.38 -4.02 -0.38
C CYS A 294 18.77 -4.58 -1.68
N LEU A 295 18.45 -3.71 -2.65
CA LEU A 295 17.94 -4.02 -3.99
C LEU A 295 19.05 -3.94 -5.04
#